data_AF-A0A176WL26-F1
#
_entry.id   AF-A0A176WL26-F1
#
_cell.length_a   1.000
_cell.length_b   1.000
_cell.length_c   1.000
_cell.angle_alpha   90.00
_cell.angle_beta   90.00
_cell.angle_gamma   90.00
#
_symmetry.space_group_name_H-M   'P 1'
#
loop_
_entity.id
_entity.type
_entity.pdbx_description
1 polymer ?
#
loop_
_entity_poly.entity_id
_entity_poly.type
_entity_poly.pdbx_seq_one_letter_code
_entity_poly.pdbx_strand_id
1 'polypeptide(L)'
;MSRGGSVVLLRWASVLKQTQLSFLRRVSRRTTALLQDEAAFRSLSRQPASQPAEGPAAAATEESRSRGAEELRRETRDEIMAAMKLVAALALATILSVHARDPELTTDFSVPPGVNASTITGEYFTFTGLRDFAAPPGMFGSKKVTQIEFPALTGLGVGVTLLEYKPMTLNPPHTHPRGTELLYVLAGTLDVGLVDSANKLYAATLRKGDLFVFPQGLVHFQINKSSKKPVRALSAFGSSNAGTISLPRNLFGSGIDDAVLLSAFKITAEELKVLEAPFMPVM
;
A
#
# COMPACT_ATOMS: atom_id res chain seq x y z
N MET A 1 19.77 19.96 9.20
CA MET A 1 20.35 19.86 7.84
C MET A 1 20.03 18.49 7.26
N SER A 2 19.08 18.39 6.33
CA SER A 2 18.88 17.21 5.47
C SER A 2 18.20 17.67 4.19
N ARG A 3 19.00 18.18 3.24
CA ARG A 3 18.58 18.58 1.89
C ARG A 3 19.11 17.60 0.81
N GLY A 4 19.46 16.37 1.20
CA GLY A 4 20.16 15.41 0.33
C GLY A 4 19.26 14.41 -0.42
N GLY A 5 18.17 13.92 0.19
CA GLY A 5 17.40 12.78 -0.35
C GLY A 5 16.53 13.09 -1.57
N SER A 6 15.90 14.26 -1.62
CA SER A 6 15.02 14.66 -2.73
C SER A 6 15.77 14.91 -4.04
N VAL A 7 17.02 15.37 -3.98
CA VAL A 7 17.83 15.68 -5.18
C VAL A 7 18.30 14.39 -5.87
N VAL A 8 18.54 13.32 -5.11
CA VAL A 8 18.96 12.02 -5.65
C VAL A 8 17.80 11.33 -6.38
N LEU A 9 16.60 11.28 -5.78
CA LEU A 9 15.40 10.72 -6.42
C LEU A 9 14.98 11.47 -7.69
N LEU A 10 15.05 12.80 -7.70
CA LEU A 10 14.77 13.61 -8.89
C LEU A 10 15.82 13.41 -9.99
N ARG A 11 17.10 13.23 -9.63
CA ARG A 11 18.16 12.89 -10.59
C ARG A 11 17.95 11.51 -11.21
N TRP A 12 17.59 10.49 -10.42
CA TRP A 12 17.29 9.16 -10.94
C TRP A 12 16.06 9.15 -11.85
N ALA A 13 14.99 9.86 -11.48
CA ALA A 13 13.81 10.01 -12.34
C ALA A 13 14.13 10.73 -13.66
N SER A 14 14.97 11.76 -13.63
CA SER A 14 15.41 12.49 -14.84
C SER A 14 16.29 11.62 -15.74
N VAL A 15 17.22 10.85 -15.17
CA VAL A 15 18.09 9.93 -15.92
C VAL A 15 17.27 8.79 -16.51
N LEU A 16 16.32 8.22 -15.77
CA LEU A 16 15.41 7.18 -16.27
C LEU A 16 14.56 7.71 -17.43
N LYS A 17 14.02 8.93 -17.29
CA LYS A 17 13.21 9.59 -18.32
C LYS A 17 14.02 9.89 -19.58
N GLN A 18 15.24 10.43 -19.45
CA GLN A 18 16.13 10.67 -20.59
C GLN A 18 16.58 9.36 -21.28
N THR A 19 16.85 8.31 -20.50
CA THR A 19 17.27 7.01 -21.04
C THR A 19 16.12 6.37 -21.81
N GLN A 20 14.90 6.38 -21.27
CA GLN A 20 13.70 5.91 -21.96
C GLN A 20 13.39 6.70 -23.23
N LEU A 21 13.49 8.04 -23.18
CA LEU A 21 13.31 8.89 -24.37
C LEU A 21 14.39 8.63 -25.45
N SER A 22 15.64 8.37 -25.05
CA SER A 22 16.71 8.03 -26.00
C SER A 22 16.53 6.66 -26.64
N PHE A 23 15.95 5.70 -25.89
CA PHE A 23 15.62 4.37 -26.38
C PHE A 23 14.44 4.42 -27.34
N LEU A 24 13.34 5.09 -26.95
CA LEU A 24 12.17 5.28 -27.82
C LEU A 24 12.51 6.03 -29.11
N ARG A 25 13.40 7.04 -29.06
CA ARG A 25 13.89 7.72 -30.26
C ARG A 25 14.76 6.82 -31.14
N ARG A 26 15.56 5.93 -30.57
CA ARG A 26 16.34 4.93 -31.32
C ARG A 26 15.45 3.90 -31.99
N VAL A 27 14.46 3.37 -31.25
CA VAL A 27 13.47 2.42 -31.77
C VAL A 27 12.63 3.05 -32.88
N SER A 28 12.16 4.30 -32.69
CA SER A 28 11.39 5.04 -33.70
C SER A 28 12.21 5.35 -34.96
N ARG A 29 13.48 5.77 -34.82
CA ARG A 29 14.35 6.01 -35.99
C ARG A 29 14.66 4.72 -36.75
N ARG A 30 14.88 3.61 -36.06
CA ARG A 30 15.13 2.30 -36.69
C ARG A 30 13.89 1.72 -37.35
N THR A 31 12.71 1.83 -36.73
CA THR A 31 11.45 1.40 -37.38
C THR A 31 11.11 2.27 -38.58
N THR A 32 11.37 3.57 -38.54
CA THR A 32 11.20 4.46 -39.70
C THR A 32 12.18 4.10 -40.82
N ALA A 33 13.44 3.79 -40.49
CA ALA A 33 14.45 3.36 -41.46
C ALA A 33 14.09 2.01 -42.10
N LEU A 34 13.62 1.03 -41.31
CA LEU A 34 13.17 -0.28 -41.80
C LEU A 34 11.94 -0.18 -42.71
N LEU A 35 10.98 0.71 -42.38
CA LEU A 35 9.82 0.96 -43.24
C LEU A 35 10.20 1.68 -44.54
N GLN A 36 11.21 2.57 -44.50
CA GLN A 36 11.76 3.22 -45.68
C GLN A 36 12.55 2.24 -46.57
N ASP A 37 13.30 1.31 -45.96
CA ASP A 37 14.02 0.26 -46.68
C ASP A 37 13.06 -0.77 -47.31
N GLU A 38 11.97 -1.12 -46.63
CA GLU A 38 10.93 -1.98 -47.20
C GLU A 38 10.21 -1.32 -48.38
N ALA A 39 9.96 -0.01 -48.31
CA ALA A 39 9.41 0.77 -49.41
C ALA A 39 10.40 0.88 -50.60
N ALA A 40 11.70 1.07 -50.32
CA ALA A 40 12.75 1.07 -51.33
C ALA A 40 12.94 -0.31 -51.98
N PHE A 41 12.90 -1.39 -51.20
CA PHE A 41 12.99 -2.77 -51.67
C PHE A 41 11.80 -3.15 -52.58
N ARG A 42 10.57 -2.74 -52.21
CA ARG A 42 9.37 -2.90 -53.05
C ARG A 42 9.42 -2.08 -54.35
N SER A 43 10.20 -0.99 -54.37
CA SER A 43 10.44 -0.20 -55.59
C SER A 43 11.47 -0.85 -56.52
N LEU A 44 12.50 -1.49 -55.96
CA LEU A 44 13.52 -2.25 -56.70
C LEU A 44 12.96 -3.54 -57.30
N SER A 45 12.02 -4.22 -56.62
CA SER A 45 11.35 -5.42 -57.13
C SER A 45 10.38 -5.18 -58.30
N ARG A 46 10.25 -3.93 -58.78
CA ARG A 46 9.43 -3.56 -59.95
C ARG A 46 10.23 -3.27 -61.22
N GLN A 47 11.57 -3.34 -61.19
CA GLN A 47 12.37 -3.25 -62.41
C GLN A 47 12.35 -4.58 -63.19
N PRO A 48 12.20 -4.58 -64.53
CA PRO A 48 12.23 -5.81 -65.31
C PRO A 48 13.61 -6.44 -65.25
N ALA A 49 13.66 -7.74 -65.01
CA ALA A 49 14.90 -8.50 -64.87
C ALA A 49 15.74 -8.44 -66.15
N SER A 50 16.91 -7.80 -66.09
CA SER A 50 17.98 -8.03 -67.06
C SER A 50 18.61 -9.40 -66.80
N GLN A 51 18.94 -10.11 -67.88
CA GLN A 51 19.36 -11.52 -67.95
C GLN A 51 20.36 -11.99 -66.87
N PRO A 52 20.28 -13.28 -66.43
CA PRO A 52 21.14 -13.80 -65.38
C PRO A 52 22.56 -14.03 -65.91
N ALA A 53 23.55 -13.57 -65.15
CA ALA A 53 24.94 -13.98 -65.33
C ALA A 53 25.12 -15.37 -64.68
N GLU A 54 25.18 -16.42 -65.49
CA GLU A 54 25.40 -17.80 -65.03
C GLU A 54 26.88 -18.03 -64.72
N GLY A 55 27.22 -18.12 -63.43
CA GLY A 55 28.52 -18.54 -62.95
C GLY A 55 28.51 -18.87 -61.45
N PRO A 56 29.37 -19.79 -60.97
CA PRO A 56 29.37 -20.28 -59.57
C PRO A 56 29.58 -19.17 -58.52
N ALA A 57 30.18 -18.05 -58.90
CA ALA A 57 30.34 -16.88 -58.03
C ALA A 57 29.04 -16.08 -57.79
N ALA A 58 28.10 -16.10 -58.75
CA ALA A 58 26.80 -15.41 -58.63
C ALA A 58 25.84 -16.17 -57.70
N ALA A 59 25.84 -17.51 -57.77
CA ALA A 59 25.06 -18.36 -56.87
C ALA A 59 25.54 -18.25 -55.40
N ALA A 60 26.86 -18.20 -55.18
CA ALA A 60 27.44 -18.02 -53.85
C ALA A 60 27.13 -16.65 -53.22
N THR A 61 27.00 -15.59 -54.05
CA THR A 61 26.63 -14.25 -53.59
C THR A 61 25.15 -14.14 -53.27
N GLU A 62 24.28 -14.85 -53.99
CA GLU A 62 22.84 -14.91 -53.71
C GLU A 62 22.54 -15.73 -52.44
N GLU A 63 23.25 -16.83 -52.21
CA GLU A 63 23.16 -17.62 -50.98
C GLU A 63 23.70 -16.86 -49.75
N SER A 64 24.78 -16.09 -49.92
CA SER A 64 25.29 -15.22 -48.86
C SER A 64 24.28 -14.12 -48.50
N ARG A 65 23.60 -13.54 -49.49
CA ARG A 65 22.54 -12.53 -49.27
C ARG A 65 21.30 -13.11 -48.61
N SER A 66 20.87 -14.31 -48.98
CA SER A 66 19.72 -14.96 -48.37
C SER A 66 19.99 -15.32 -46.90
N ARG A 67 21.19 -15.83 -46.60
CA ARG A 67 21.63 -16.09 -45.22
C ARG A 67 21.68 -14.81 -44.37
N GLY A 68 22.23 -13.71 -44.92
CA GLY A 68 22.24 -12.42 -44.23
C GLY A 68 20.83 -11.86 -43.97
N ALA A 69 19.90 -12.04 -44.91
CA ALA A 69 18.51 -11.63 -44.74
C ALA A 69 17.78 -12.48 -43.69
N GLU A 70 18.08 -13.77 -43.58
CA GLU A 70 17.53 -14.63 -42.51
C GLU A 70 18.09 -14.29 -41.13
N GLU A 71 19.38 -13.97 -41.04
CA GLU A 71 20.02 -13.53 -39.80
C GLU A 71 19.43 -12.20 -39.31
N LEU A 72 19.27 -11.22 -40.20
CA LEU A 72 18.63 -9.94 -39.88
C LEU A 72 17.17 -10.11 -39.39
N ARG A 73 16.43 -11.06 -40.00
CA ARG A 73 15.06 -11.40 -39.57
C ARG A 73 15.03 -12.07 -38.20
N ARG A 74 16.03 -12.89 -37.88
CA ARG A 74 16.17 -13.51 -36.54
C ARG A 74 16.49 -12.45 -35.50
N GLU A 75 17.46 -11.58 -35.75
CA GLU A 75 17.79 -10.47 -34.85
C GLU A 75 16.58 -9.55 -34.61
N THR A 76 15.86 -9.20 -35.67
CA THR A 76 14.64 -8.37 -35.57
C THR A 76 13.56 -9.07 -34.75
N ARG A 77 13.38 -10.39 -34.91
CA ARG A 77 12.42 -11.18 -34.12
C ARG A 77 12.83 -11.20 -32.65
N ASP A 78 14.12 -11.37 -32.35
CA ASP A 78 14.61 -11.40 -30.98
C ASP A 78 14.49 -10.04 -30.29
N GLU A 79 14.77 -8.93 -31.01
CA GLU A 79 14.53 -7.57 -30.53
C GLU A 79 13.03 -7.31 -30.25
N ILE A 80 12.14 -7.73 -31.16
CA ILE A 80 10.68 -7.60 -30.97
C ILE A 80 10.22 -8.43 -29.76
N MET A 81 10.69 -9.67 -29.62
CA MET A 81 10.34 -10.52 -28.49
C MET A 81 10.88 -9.97 -27.17
N ALA A 82 12.08 -9.40 -27.16
CA ALA A 82 12.63 -8.71 -25.99
C ALA A 82 11.80 -7.48 -25.60
N ALA A 83 11.38 -6.67 -26.59
CA ALA A 83 10.51 -5.52 -26.36
C ALA A 83 9.13 -5.94 -25.83
N MET A 84 8.52 -6.98 -26.40
CA MET A 84 7.24 -7.52 -25.92
C MET A 84 7.34 -8.05 -24.49
N LYS A 85 8.42 -8.77 -24.16
CA LYS A 85 8.68 -9.24 -22.78
C LYS A 85 8.85 -8.06 -21.81
N LEU A 86 9.54 -6.99 -22.21
CA LEU A 86 9.70 -5.80 -21.38
C LEU A 86 8.37 -5.07 -21.14
N VAL A 87 7.53 -4.93 -22.17
CA VAL A 87 6.19 -4.34 -22.03
C VAL A 87 5.30 -5.19 -21.13
N ALA A 88 5.33 -6.53 -21.29
CA ALA A 88 4.59 -7.44 -20.41
C ALA A 88 5.08 -7.36 -18.95
N ALA A 89 6.39 -7.28 -18.72
CA ALA A 89 6.98 -7.12 -17.39
C ALA A 89 6.59 -5.77 -16.76
N LEU A 90 6.57 -4.68 -17.53
CA LEU A 90 6.13 -3.36 -17.05
C LEU A 90 4.63 -3.33 -16.76
N ALA A 91 3.80 -3.93 -17.62
CA ALA A 91 2.36 -4.07 -17.39
C ALA A 91 2.07 -4.90 -16.13
N LEU A 92 2.79 -6.01 -15.94
CA LEU A 92 2.70 -6.83 -14.74
C LEU A 92 3.15 -6.05 -13.49
N ALA A 93 4.24 -5.27 -13.58
CA ALA A 93 4.69 -4.42 -12.48
C ALA A 93 3.68 -3.31 -12.12
N THR A 94 2.94 -2.76 -13.10
CA THR A 94 1.85 -1.81 -12.84
C THR A 94 0.64 -2.47 -12.20
N ILE A 95 0.28 -3.71 -12.58
CA ILE A 95 -0.78 -4.50 -11.95
C ILE A 95 -0.39 -4.89 -10.52
N LEU A 96 0.90 -5.10 -10.27
CA LEU A 96 1.48 -5.34 -8.95
C LEU A 96 1.73 -4.05 -8.14
N SER A 97 1.27 -2.88 -8.60
CA SER A 97 1.21 -1.69 -7.74
C SER A 97 0.13 -1.92 -6.68
N VAL A 98 0.55 -2.58 -5.61
CA VAL A 98 -0.24 -2.91 -4.42
C VAL A 98 -0.90 -1.64 -3.90
N HIS A 99 -2.22 -1.58 -3.96
CA HIS A 99 -2.97 -0.54 -3.27
C HIS A 99 -2.92 -0.89 -1.78
N ALA A 100 -2.11 -0.15 -1.01
CA ALA A 100 -2.04 -0.30 0.45
C ALA A 100 -3.26 0.30 1.18
N ARG A 101 -4.38 0.45 0.46
CA ARG A 101 -5.62 1.10 0.88
C ARG A 101 -6.80 0.24 0.44
N ASP A 102 -7.95 0.47 1.07
CA ASP A 102 -9.18 -0.21 0.71
C ASP A 102 -9.44 -0.04 -0.81
N PRO A 103 -9.89 -1.10 -1.52
CA PRO A 103 -10.26 -0.99 -2.91
C PRO A 103 -11.33 0.09 -3.09
N GLU A 104 -11.12 0.97 -4.06
CA GLU A 104 -12.11 1.98 -4.41
C GLU A 104 -13.33 1.31 -5.05
N LEU A 105 -14.53 1.72 -4.64
CA LEU A 105 -15.75 1.24 -5.29
C LEU A 105 -15.85 1.82 -6.71
N THR A 106 -16.35 1.01 -7.64
CA THR A 106 -16.75 1.46 -8.98
C THR A 106 -18.22 1.89 -9.05
N THR A 107 -18.92 1.84 -7.90
CA THR A 107 -20.31 2.24 -7.69
C THR A 107 -20.38 3.21 -6.52
N ASP A 108 -21.49 3.95 -6.40
CA ASP A 108 -21.68 4.94 -5.34
C ASP A 108 -21.60 4.34 -3.93
N PHE A 109 -22.11 3.13 -3.75
CA PHE A 109 -22.04 2.36 -2.50
C PHE A 109 -22.15 0.86 -2.78
N SER A 110 -21.75 0.05 -1.80
CA SER A 110 -21.91 -1.41 -1.83
C SER A 110 -23.32 -1.80 -1.42
N VAL A 111 -23.93 -2.76 -2.13
CA VAL A 111 -25.20 -3.39 -1.74
C VAL A 111 -24.90 -4.77 -1.14
N PRO A 112 -25.35 -5.09 0.08
CA PRO A 112 -25.09 -6.40 0.67
C PRO A 112 -25.68 -7.53 -0.20
N PRO A 113 -25.02 -8.71 -0.26
CA PRO A 113 -25.54 -9.85 -1.01
C PRO A 113 -26.98 -10.22 -0.58
N GLY A 114 -27.86 -10.41 -1.57
CA GLY A 114 -29.26 -10.76 -1.33
C GLY A 114 -30.18 -9.59 -0.99
N VAL A 115 -29.68 -8.35 -0.95
CA VAL A 115 -30.49 -7.14 -0.76
C VAL A 115 -30.87 -6.55 -2.12
N ASN A 116 -32.14 -6.17 -2.28
CA ASN A 116 -32.58 -5.43 -3.46
C ASN A 116 -32.18 -3.96 -3.31
N ALA A 117 -31.39 -3.44 -4.25
CA ALA A 117 -30.93 -2.05 -4.22
C ALA A 117 -32.09 -1.04 -4.17
N SER A 118 -33.26 -1.35 -4.77
CA SER A 118 -34.42 -0.44 -4.76
C SER A 118 -35.11 -0.30 -3.41
N THR A 119 -34.82 -1.19 -2.44
CA THR A 119 -35.40 -1.13 -1.09
C THR A 119 -34.47 -0.44 -0.08
N ILE A 120 -33.31 0.05 -0.52
CA ILE A 120 -32.36 0.76 0.34
C ILE A 120 -32.90 2.15 0.66
N THR A 121 -32.92 2.50 1.94
CA THR A 121 -33.37 3.80 2.46
C THR A 121 -32.26 4.48 3.26
N GLY A 122 -32.52 5.67 3.78
CA GLY A 122 -31.61 6.39 4.67
C GLY A 122 -31.21 5.60 5.93
N GLU A 123 -32.00 4.61 6.34
CA GLU A 123 -31.67 3.73 7.47
C GLU A 123 -30.40 2.91 7.20
N TYR A 124 -30.19 2.44 5.96
CA TYR A 124 -28.97 1.73 5.58
C TYR A 124 -27.71 2.60 5.77
N PHE A 125 -27.83 3.92 5.57
CA PHE A 125 -26.75 4.89 5.71
C PHE A 125 -26.67 5.52 7.11
N THR A 126 -27.41 5.00 8.09
CA THR A 126 -27.47 5.57 9.44
C THR A 126 -26.95 4.59 10.48
N PHE A 127 -25.87 4.96 11.17
CA PHE A 127 -25.39 4.22 12.35
C PHE A 127 -25.74 4.97 13.65
N THR A 128 -26.64 4.40 14.45
CA THR A 128 -27.06 4.99 15.74
C THR A 128 -26.34 4.39 16.95
N GLY A 129 -25.55 3.33 16.76
CA GLY A 129 -24.93 2.54 17.83
C GLY A 129 -23.83 3.24 18.64
N LEU A 130 -23.49 4.49 18.32
CA LEU A 130 -22.61 5.36 19.12
C LEU A 130 -23.36 6.11 20.22
N ARG A 131 -24.69 6.18 20.15
CA ARG A 131 -25.52 6.78 21.21
C ARG A 131 -25.28 6.00 22.51
N ASP A 132 -25.21 6.73 23.62
CA ASP A 132 -25.11 6.19 24.99
C ASP A 132 -23.90 5.29 25.28
N PHE A 133 -22.91 5.24 24.39
CA PHE A 133 -21.67 4.53 24.68
C PHE A 133 -20.95 5.14 25.88
N ALA A 134 -20.64 4.29 26.86
CA ALA A 134 -19.79 4.59 28.01
C ALA A 134 -18.87 3.40 28.28
N ALA A 135 -17.60 3.69 28.58
CA ALA A 135 -16.67 2.69 29.06
C ALA A 135 -17.08 2.20 30.47
N PRO A 136 -16.82 0.93 30.82
CA PRO A 136 -17.00 0.44 32.18
C PRO A 136 -16.20 1.25 33.21
N PRO A 137 -16.60 1.25 34.49
CA PRO A 137 -15.83 1.91 35.55
C PRO A 137 -14.37 1.43 35.60
N GLY A 138 -13.43 2.37 35.74
CA GLY A 138 -12.00 2.06 35.86
C GLY A 138 -11.32 1.53 34.59
N MET A 139 -12.01 1.46 33.46
CA MET A 139 -11.47 0.87 32.23
C MET A 139 -11.41 1.88 31.07
N PHE A 140 -10.46 1.68 30.17
CA PHE A 140 -10.57 2.26 28.82
C PHE A 140 -11.61 1.46 28.03
N GLY A 141 -12.44 2.16 27.25
CA GLY A 141 -13.43 1.54 26.37
C GLY A 141 -13.42 2.16 24.98
N SER A 142 -13.73 1.34 23.99
CA SER A 142 -13.86 1.74 22.59
C SER A 142 -15.12 1.16 21.95
N LYS A 143 -15.83 1.95 21.14
CA LYS A 143 -16.91 1.49 20.27
C LYS A 143 -16.51 1.71 18.82
N LYS A 144 -16.14 0.62 18.15
CA LYS A 144 -15.72 0.62 16.74
C LYS A 144 -16.94 0.68 15.82
N VAL A 145 -16.77 1.38 14.71
CA VAL A 145 -17.72 1.45 13.60
C VAL A 145 -16.91 1.24 12.32
N THR A 146 -16.76 -0.03 11.98
CA THR A 146 -16.10 -0.51 10.76
C THR A 146 -17.16 -1.02 9.80
N GLN A 147 -16.75 -1.53 8.64
CA GLN A 147 -17.66 -2.25 7.73
C GLN A 147 -18.34 -3.46 8.39
N ILE A 148 -17.81 -3.99 9.50
CA ILE A 148 -18.42 -5.10 10.24
C ILE A 148 -19.68 -4.62 10.98
N GLU A 149 -19.57 -3.54 11.75
CA GLU A 149 -20.70 -3.00 12.53
C GLU A 149 -21.63 -2.15 11.67
N PHE A 150 -21.12 -1.52 10.61
CA PHE A 150 -21.85 -0.63 9.74
C PHE A 150 -21.56 -0.95 8.26
N PRO A 151 -22.30 -1.93 7.67
CA PRO A 151 -22.02 -2.43 6.33
C PRO A 151 -22.00 -1.38 5.21
N ALA A 152 -22.67 -0.24 5.39
CA ALA A 152 -22.63 0.88 4.44
C ALA A 152 -21.22 1.47 4.26
N LEU A 153 -20.29 1.21 5.18
CA LEU A 153 -18.89 1.63 5.02
C LEU A 153 -18.08 0.74 4.07
N THR A 154 -18.63 -0.40 3.63
CA THR A 154 -17.92 -1.37 2.78
C THR A 154 -17.44 -0.71 1.50
N GLY A 155 -16.11 -0.62 1.32
CA GLY A 155 -15.47 -0.03 0.15
C GLY A 155 -15.39 1.49 0.14
N LEU A 156 -15.91 2.18 1.17
CA LEU A 156 -15.83 3.64 1.27
C LEU A 156 -14.51 4.16 1.85
N GLY A 157 -13.61 3.27 2.29
CA GLY A 157 -12.29 3.67 2.75
C GLY A 157 -12.29 4.48 4.04
N VAL A 158 -13.38 4.43 4.82
CA VAL A 158 -13.52 5.20 6.07
C VAL A 158 -14.13 4.38 7.19
N GLY A 159 -13.66 4.63 8.41
CA GLY A 159 -14.19 4.04 9.63
C GLY A 159 -14.02 5.01 10.79
N VAL A 160 -14.75 4.77 11.89
CA VAL A 160 -14.62 5.58 13.10
C VAL A 160 -14.61 4.72 14.35
N THR A 161 -14.04 5.22 15.44
CA THR A 161 -14.13 4.62 16.76
C THR A 161 -14.34 5.71 17.79
N LEU A 162 -15.39 5.57 18.61
CA LEU A 162 -15.60 6.42 19.77
C LEU A 162 -14.82 5.84 20.96
N LEU A 163 -14.05 6.69 21.62
CA LEU A 163 -13.14 6.32 22.69
C LEU A 163 -13.56 7.01 23.99
N GLU A 164 -13.55 6.27 25.09
CA GLU A 164 -13.68 6.82 26.43
C GLU A 164 -12.61 6.27 27.36
N TYR A 165 -11.84 7.19 27.96
CA TYR A 165 -10.80 6.89 28.93
C TYR A 165 -11.30 7.31 30.30
N LYS A 166 -11.57 6.35 31.19
CA LYS A 166 -11.77 6.64 32.62
C LYS A 166 -10.47 7.20 33.23
N PRO A 167 -10.51 7.77 34.44
CA PRO A 167 -9.31 8.28 35.08
C PRO A 167 -8.16 7.26 35.11
N MET A 168 -6.96 7.70 34.77
CA MET A 168 -5.73 6.90 34.75
C MET A 168 -5.71 5.70 33.77
N THR A 169 -6.64 5.61 32.82
CA THR A 169 -6.67 4.47 31.88
C THR A 169 -5.88 4.73 30.59
N LEU A 170 -5.33 3.64 30.06
CA LEU A 170 -4.41 3.58 28.92
C LEU A 170 -5.08 2.82 27.77
N ASN A 171 -5.00 3.37 26.56
CA ASN A 171 -5.02 2.57 25.35
C ASN A 171 -3.56 2.18 25.03
N PRO A 172 -3.16 0.91 25.23
CA PRO A 172 -1.77 0.50 25.23
C PRO A 172 -1.10 0.72 23.87
N PRO A 173 0.24 0.68 23.79
CA PRO A 173 0.94 0.72 22.51
C PRO A 173 0.33 -0.24 21.48
N HIS A 174 -0.11 0.29 20.34
CA HIS A 174 -0.78 -0.45 19.30
C HIS A 174 -0.48 0.14 17.92
N THR A 175 -0.90 -0.58 16.87
CA THR A 175 -0.81 -0.12 15.48
C THR A 175 -2.08 -0.46 14.69
N HIS A 176 -2.30 0.31 13.62
CA HIS A 176 -3.36 0.11 12.62
C HIS A 176 -2.70 -0.29 11.30
N PRO A 177 -2.71 -1.58 10.91
CA PRO A 177 -1.98 -2.05 9.73
C PRO A 177 -2.54 -1.53 8.41
N ARG A 178 -3.82 -1.14 8.37
CA ARG A 178 -4.53 -0.83 7.11
C ARG A 178 -5.09 0.59 7.03
N GLY A 179 -4.87 1.44 8.04
CA GLY A 179 -5.40 2.80 8.01
C GLY A 179 -4.58 3.77 8.84
N THR A 180 -4.48 5.00 8.34
CA THR A 180 -4.06 6.16 9.15
C THR A 180 -5.21 6.53 10.08
N GLU A 181 -4.90 6.90 11.31
CA GLU A 181 -5.85 7.41 12.29
C GLU A 181 -5.72 8.93 12.44
N LEU A 182 -6.85 9.63 12.49
CA LEU A 182 -6.97 11.02 12.90
C LEU A 182 -7.85 11.08 14.14
N LEU A 183 -7.23 11.37 15.29
CA LEU A 183 -7.90 11.44 16.59
C LEU A 183 -8.28 12.88 16.90
N TYR A 184 -9.53 13.09 17.33
CA TYR A 184 -10.10 14.36 17.78
C TYR A 184 -10.58 14.25 19.23
N VAL A 185 -10.16 15.18 20.10
CA VAL A 185 -10.61 15.19 21.50
C VAL A 185 -11.96 15.89 21.64
N LEU A 186 -12.98 15.13 22.02
CA LEU A 186 -14.35 15.63 22.24
C LEU A 186 -14.50 16.32 23.61
N ALA A 187 -13.84 15.79 24.65
CA ALA A 187 -13.89 16.31 26.01
C ALA A 187 -12.68 15.85 26.83
N GLY A 188 -12.20 16.72 27.73
CA GLY A 188 -11.07 16.41 28.62
C GLY A 188 -9.71 16.77 28.03
N THR A 189 -8.67 16.13 28.57
CA THR A 189 -7.26 16.29 28.18
C THR A 189 -6.66 14.90 28.00
N LEU A 190 -6.02 14.63 26.87
CA LEU A 190 -5.47 13.33 26.52
C LEU A 190 -3.98 13.43 26.21
N ASP A 191 -3.15 12.64 26.87
CA ASP A 191 -1.75 12.48 26.47
C ASP A 191 -1.66 11.43 25.36
N VAL A 192 -1.01 11.77 24.27
CA VAL A 192 -0.83 10.89 23.11
C VAL A 192 0.63 10.81 22.72
N GLY A 193 1.01 9.74 22.02
CA GLY A 193 2.31 9.66 21.40
C GLY A 193 2.39 8.63 20.29
N LEU A 194 3.29 8.86 19.33
CA LEU A 194 3.67 7.93 18.28
C LEU A 194 5.19 7.75 18.23
N VAL A 195 5.63 6.61 17.74
CA VAL A 195 7.04 6.29 17.53
C VAL A 195 7.27 6.05 16.03
N ASP A 196 8.21 6.79 15.43
CA ASP A 196 8.57 6.60 14.02
C ASP A 196 9.55 5.43 13.82
N SER A 197 9.85 5.11 12.56
CA SER A 197 10.77 4.02 12.21
C SER A 197 12.23 4.28 12.58
N ALA A 198 12.57 5.50 13.03
CA ALA A 198 13.87 5.84 13.59
C ALA A 198 13.87 5.77 15.14
N ASN A 199 12.82 5.19 15.73
CA ASN A 199 12.60 5.09 17.18
C ASN A 199 12.46 6.44 17.88
N LYS A 200 12.06 7.50 17.16
CA LYS A 200 11.81 8.79 17.77
C LYS A 200 10.37 8.91 18.23
N LEU A 201 10.20 9.28 19.50
CA LEU A 201 8.92 9.61 20.10
C LEU A 201 8.47 11.02 19.71
N TYR A 202 7.22 11.14 19.27
CA TYR A 202 6.50 12.40 19.12
C TYR A 202 5.28 12.33 20.03
N ALA A 203 5.24 13.17 21.06
CA ALA A 203 4.20 13.16 22.07
C ALA A 203 3.62 14.55 22.28
N ALA A 204 2.34 14.59 22.65
CA ALA A 204 1.62 15.83 22.93
C ALA A 204 0.55 15.59 24.01
N THR A 205 0.18 16.67 24.71
CA THR A 205 -1.00 16.70 25.58
C THR A 205 -2.09 17.49 24.87
N LEU A 206 -3.10 16.77 24.37
CA LEU A 206 -4.23 17.31 23.64
C LEU A 206 -5.33 17.77 24.59
N ARG A 207 -6.06 18.81 24.21
CA ARG A 207 -7.26 19.32 24.89
C ARG A 207 -8.46 19.20 23.95
N LYS A 208 -9.66 19.39 24.49
CA LYS A 208 -10.89 19.47 23.69
C LYS A 208 -10.69 20.38 22.47
N GLY A 209 -10.99 19.86 21.28
CA GLY A 209 -10.84 20.56 20.01
C GLY A 209 -9.55 20.24 19.25
N ASP A 210 -8.56 19.63 19.90
CA ASP A 210 -7.30 19.30 19.24
C ASP A 210 -7.40 18.01 18.40
N LEU A 211 -6.59 17.98 17.34
CA LEU A 211 -6.37 16.82 16.49
C LEU A 211 -4.96 16.27 16.65
N PHE A 212 -4.80 14.96 16.50
CA PHE A 212 -3.51 14.31 16.36
C PHE A 212 -3.59 13.18 15.33
N VAL A 213 -2.58 13.09 14.46
CA VAL A 213 -2.53 12.10 13.39
C VAL A 213 -1.57 10.97 13.76
N PHE A 214 -2.00 9.73 13.59
CA PHE A 214 -1.16 8.54 13.69
C PHE A 214 -1.05 7.90 12.30
N PRO A 215 0.09 8.06 11.61
CA PRO A 215 0.31 7.44 10.31
C PRO A 215 0.15 5.93 10.37
N GLN A 216 -0.43 5.36 9.29
CA GLN A 216 -0.66 3.93 9.15
C GLN A 216 0.58 3.10 9.51
N GLY A 217 0.38 2.06 10.31
CA GLY A 217 1.43 1.12 10.71
C GLY A 217 2.33 1.59 11.86
N LEU A 218 2.36 2.88 12.21
CA LEU A 218 3.22 3.36 13.31
C LEU A 218 2.65 2.99 14.68
N VAL A 219 3.56 2.65 15.60
CA VAL A 219 3.22 2.36 17.00
C VAL A 219 2.82 3.66 17.68
N HIS A 220 1.69 3.64 18.37
CA HIS A 220 1.20 4.79 19.11
C HIS A 220 0.34 4.38 20.31
N PHE A 221 0.04 5.34 21.17
CA PHE A 221 -0.70 5.14 22.42
C PHE A 221 -1.45 6.41 22.82
N GLN A 222 -2.42 6.24 23.71
CA GLN A 222 -3.05 7.36 24.40
C GLN A 222 -3.31 7.00 25.86
N ILE A 223 -3.13 7.97 26.76
CA ILE A 223 -3.37 7.79 28.19
C ILE A 223 -4.08 9.00 28.77
N ASN A 224 -5.11 8.74 29.57
CA ASN A 224 -5.72 9.77 30.41
C ASN A 224 -4.95 9.86 31.73
N LYS A 225 -4.07 10.86 31.88
CA LYS A 225 -3.32 11.09 33.13
C LYS A 225 -4.13 11.81 34.21
N SER A 226 -5.39 12.14 33.96
CA SER A 226 -6.27 12.70 34.98
C SER A 226 -6.71 11.62 35.97
N SER A 227 -6.54 11.86 37.26
CA SER A 227 -7.05 10.99 38.32
C SER A 227 -8.52 11.21 38.67
N LYS A 228 -9.19 12.18 38.04
CA LYS A 228 -10.55 12.59 38.43
C LYS A 228 -11.56 12.60 37.30
N LYS A 229 -11.15 13.00 36.09
CA LYS A 229 -12.07 13.27 34.98
C LYS A 229 -11.88 12.26 33.85
N PRO A 230 -12.96 11.71 33.28
CA PRO A 230 -12.86 10.93 32.07
C PRO A 230 -12.54 11.84 30.86
N VAL A 231 -12.08 11.21 29.79
CA VAL A 231 -11.77 11.85 28.51
C VAL A 231 -12.53 11.13 27.41
N ARG A 232 -13.10 11.88 26.47
CA ARG A 232 -13.74 11.33 25.28
C ARG A 232 -13.03 11.83 24.03
N ALA A 233 -12.80 10.92 23.09
CA ALA A 233 -12.19 11.20 21.80
C ALA A 233 -12.90 10.41 20.69
N LEU A 234 -12.75 10.88 19.46
CA LEU A 234 -13.21 10.19 18.26
C LEU A 234 -12.00 9.97 17.36
N SER A 235 -11.77 8.73 16.96
CA SER A 235 -10.75 8.37 15.99
C SER A 235 -11.42 8.10 14.65
N ALA A 236 -11.03 8.83 13.61
CA ALA A 236 -11.42 8.58 12.24
C ALA A 236 -10.28 7.87 11.51
N PHE A 237 -10.61 6.92 10.64
CA PHE A 237 -9.64 6.09 9.95
C PHE A 237 -9.80 6.22 8.45
N GLY A 238 -8.67 6.25 7.73
CA GLY A 238 -8.63 6.14 6.26
C GLY A 238 -8.79 4.71 5.74
N SER A 239 -9.58 3.88 6.44
CA SER A 239 -9.99 2.54 6.01
C SER A 239 -11.28 2.14 6.75
N SER A 240 -12.20 1.48 6.06
CA SER A 240 -13.39 0.84 6.62
C SER A 240 -13.05 -0.38 7.48
N ASN A 241 -11.81 -0.84 7.47
CA ASN A 241 -11.29 -1.88 8.33
C ASN A 241 -9.79 -1.65 8.64
N ALA A 242 -9.45 -0.58 9.36
CA ALA A 242 -8.06 -0.27 9.70
C ALA A 242 -7.32 -1.39 10.47
N GLY A 243 -8.06 -2.24 11.19
CA GLY A 243 -7.52 -3.28 12.07
C GLY A 243 -6.92 -2.70 13.36
N THR A 244 -6.59 -3.53 14.34
CA THR A 244 -5.87 -3.08 15.54
C THR A 244 -4.97 -4.20 16.03
N ILE A 245 -3.69 -3.90 16.23
CA ILE A 245 -2.72 -4.83 16.84
C ILE A 245 -2.24 -4.18 18.13
N SER A 246 -2.72 -4.68 19.28
CA SER A 246 -2.23 -4.27 20.61
C SER A 246 -0.92 -4.98 20.88
N LEU A 247 0.19 -4.24 20.99
CA LEU A 247 1.52 -4.85 21.11
C LEU A 247 1.68 -5.71 22.37
N PRO A 248 1.26 -5.28 23.58
CA PRO A 248 1.43 -6.12 24.77
C PRO A 248 0.72 -7.48 24.62
N ARG A 249 -0.54 -7.48 24.18
CA ARG A 249 -1.31 -8.71 23.97
C ARG A 249 -0.78 -9.53 22.80
N ASN A 250 -0.34 -8.89 21.72
CA ASN A 250 0.15 -9.57 20.53
C ASN A 250 1.53 -10.20 20.74
N LEU A 251 2.36 -9.64 21.61
CA LEU A 251 3.70 -10.18 21.90
C LEU A 251 3.66 -11.23 23.01
N PHE A 252 2.90 -11.00 24.08
CA PHE A 252 2.92 -11.83 25.29
C PHE A 252 1.64 -12.66 25.51
N GLY A 253 0.73 -12.69 24.53
CA GLY A 253 -0.55 -13.41 24.64
C GLY A 253 -0.95 -14.19 23.40
N SER A 254 -0.07 -14.30 22.39
CA SER A 254 -0.35 -15.01 21.13
C SER A 254 0.32 -16.38 21.03
N GLY A 255 1.10 -16.78 22.04
CA GLY A 255 1.87 -18.03 22.02
C GLY A 255 3.11 -17.98 21.12
N ILE A 256 3.79 -16.82 21.04
CA ILE A 256 5.15 -16.77 20.48
C ILE A 256 6.03 -17.63 21.38
N ASP A 257 6.89 -18.46 20.78
CA ASP A 257 7.80 -19.33 21.51
C ASP A 257 8.67 -18.55 22.51
N ASP A 258 8.74 -19.03 23.75
CA ASP A 258 9.49 -18.40 24.84
C ASP A 258 10.94 -18.13 24.44
N ALA A 259 11.61 -19.04 23.72
CA ALA A 259 13.01 -18.85 23.34
C ALA A 259 13.19 -17.64 22.40
N VAL A 260 12.18 -17.33 21.58
CA VAL A 260 12.14 -16.12 20.75
C VAL A 260 11.99 -14.89 21.62
N LEU A 261 11.05 -14.89 22.58
CA LEU A 261 10.79 -13.72 23.44
C LEU A 261 11.97 -13.45 24.40
N LEU A 262 12.53 -14.47 25.03
CA LEU A 262 13.71 -14.36 25.88
C LEU A 262 14.89 -13.75 25.11
N SER A 263 15.14 -14.23 23.88
CA SER A 263 16.21 -13.72 23.03
C SER A 263 15.95 -12.28 22.55
N ALA A 264 14.71 -11.97 22.15
CA ALA A 264 14.34 -10.67 21.60
C ALA A 264 14.37 -9.57 22.67
N PHE A 265 13.85 -9.85 23.86
CA PHE A 265 13.75 -8.88 24.95
C PHE A 265 14.97 -8.88 25.88
N LYS A 266 15.82 -9.92 25.80
CA LYS A 266 17.02 -10.09 26.65
C LYS A 266 16.66 -10.15 28.14
N ILE A 267 15.65 -10.95 28.45
CA ILE A 267 15.06 -11.11 29.79
C ILE A 267 15.15 -12.57 30.26
N THR A 268 14.92 -12.81 31.55
CA THR A 268 14.84 -14.16 32.12
C THR A 268 13.45 -14.79 31.94
N ALA A 269 13.35 -16.09 32.19
CA ALA A 269 12.08 -16.82 32.16
C ALA A 269 11.08 -16.30 33.21
N GLU A 270 11.57 -15.91 34.39
CA GLU A 270 10.75 -15.32 35.45
C GLU A 270 10.19 -13.95 35.03
N GLU A 271 11.02 -13.12 34.39
CA GLU A 271 10.58 -11.82 33.85
C GLU A 271 9.55 -12.01 32.72
N LEU A 272 9.78 -12.96 31.82
CA LEU A 272 8.82 -13.29 30.76
C LEU A 272 7.47 -13.71 31.34
N LYS A 273 7.47 -14.61 32.33
CA LYS A 273 6.24 -15.06 33.00
C LYS A 273 5.44 -13.90 33.59
N VAL A 274 6.11 -12.88 34.13
CA VAL A 274 5.46 -11.67 34.66
C VAL A 274 4.82 -10.86 33.52
N LEU A 275 5.46 -10.74 32.37
CA LEU A 275 4.92 -10.02 31.20
C LEU A 275 3.72 -10.74 30.57
N GLU A 276 3.70 -12.06 30.58
CA GLU A 276 2.62 -12.88 30.02
C GLU A 276 1.41 -13.01 30.94
N ALA A 277 1.62 -13.01 32.27
CA ALA A 277 0.57 -13.24 33.27
C ALA A 277 -0.74 -12.45 33.04
N PRO A 278 -0.73 -11.17 32.63
CA PRO A 278 -1.96 -10.41 32.37
C PRO A 278 -2.76 -10.87 31.13
N PHE A 279 -2.17 -11.67 30.24
CA PHE A 279 -2.76 -12.05 28.95
C PHE A 279 -3.11 -13.52 28.83
N MET A 280 -2.67 -14.35 29.79
CA MET A 280 -3.01 -15.76 29.83
C MET A 280 -4.46 -15.99 30.30
N PRO A 281 -5.14 -17.04 29.82
CA PRO A 281 -6.42 -17.45 30.37
C PRO A 281 -6.29 -17.68 31.87
N VAL A 282 -7.25 -17.18 32.65
CA VAL A 282 -7.35 -17.55 34.07
C VAL A 282 -7.77 -19.03 34.09
N MET A 283 -6.88 -19.90 34.57
CA MET A 283 -7.19 -21.32 34.81
C MET A 283 -8.23 -21.49 35.91
#